data_AF-A0A353M3V7-F1
#
_entry.id   AF-A0A353M3V7-F1
#
_cell.length_a   1.000
_cell.length_b   1.000
_cell.length_c   1.000
_cell.angle_alpha   90.00
_cell.angle_beta   90.00
_cell.angle_gamma   90.00
#
_symmetry.space_group_name_H-M   'P 1'
#
loop_
_entity.id
_entity.type
_entity.pdbx_description
1 polymer ?
#
loop_
_entity_poly.entity_id
_entity_poly.type
_entity_poly.pdbx_seq_one_letter_code
_entity_poly.pdbx_strand_id
1 'polypeptide(L)'
;MFWYYCPHCFNVEPLVEGWLKKLPESATFIRQPAVFSDRWVNGAIYYYVLEQLGEVDRLHGALFDAIHLYKTPFIDNEDFINWLVNNGVDKVKASNAFKSFSVRIKVNKSKLNTVKYKTSGVPTFVVNGKYWVDTKHAGGEKRLFKVLDYLIQKESQ
;
A
#
# COMPACT_ATOMS: atom_id res chain seq x y z
N MET A 1 1.57 2.76 5.59
CA MET A 1 2.69 2.95 4.65
C MET A 1 3.31 1.60 4.33
N PHE A 2 3.43 1.27 3.05
CA PHE A 2 3.87 -0.05 2.61
C PHE A 2 4.68 0.02 1.31
N TRP A 3 5.32 -1.08 0.93
CA TRP A 3 5.93 -1.27 -0.39
C TRP A 3 5.71 -2.70 -0.86
N TYR A 4 5.29 -2.88 -2.12
CA TYR A 4 4.94 -4.20 -2.66
C TYR A 4 6.07 -5.22 -2.69
N TYR A 5 7.33 -4.80 -2.61
CA TYR A 5 8.49 -5.69 -2.58
C TYR A 5 9.03 -5.91 -1.17
N CYS A 6 8.35 -5.41 -0.13
CA CYS A 6 8.76 -5.61 1.26
C CYS A 6 8.12 -6.89 1.83
N PRO A 7 8.91 -7.91 2.24
CA PRO A 7 8.37 -9.14 2.79
C PRO A 7 7.54 -8.94 4.06
N HIS A 8 7.90 -7.96 4.90
CA HIS A 8 7.12 -7.64 6.09
C HIS A 8 5.78 -6.97 5.76
N CYS A 9 5.70 -6.20 4.66
CA CYS A 9 4.43 -5.66 4.17
C CYS A 9 3.52 -6.80 3.67
N PHE A 10 4.07 -7.74 2.92
CA PHE A 10 3.35 -8.92 2.47
C PHE A 10 2.79 -9.74 3.64
N ASN A 11 3.61 -10.03 4.64
CA ASN A 11 3.19 -10.84 5.79
C ASN A 11 2.13 -10.17 6.67
N VAL A 12 2.16 -8.84 6.79
CA VAL A 12 1.19 -8.11 7.63
C VAL A 12 -0.15 -7.87 6.91
N GLU A 13 -0.18 -7.89 5.58
CA GLU A 13 -1.39 -7.52 4.81
C GLU A 13 -2.63 -8.38 5.14
N PRO A 14 -2.55 -9.73 5.26
CA PRO A 14 -3.70 -10.53 5.69
C PRO A 14 -4.23 -10.15 7.07
N LEU A 15 -3.35 -9.70 7.99
CA LEU A 15 -3.74 -9.24 9.31
C LEU A 15 -4.42 -7.87 9.25
N VAL A 16 -3.94 -6.98 8.37
CA VAL A 16 -4.57 -5.69 8.08
C VAL A 16 -5.97 -5.92 7.54
N GLU A 17 -6.15 -6.78 6.54
CA GLU A 17 -7.47 -7.13 5.99
C GLU A 17 -8.44 -7.64 7.05
N GLY A 18 -7.97 -8.50 7.96
CA GLY A 18 -8.76 -8.98 9.09
C GLY A 18 -9.13 -7.88 10.09
N TRP A 19 -8.23 -6.92 10.32
CA TRP A 19 -8.44 -5.78 11.22
C TRP A 19 -9.38 -4.73 10.61
N LEU A 20 -9.30 -4.46 9.31
CA LEU A 20 -10.15 -3.47 8.61
C LEU A 20 -11.63 -3.78 8.73
N LYS A 21 -12.00 -5.07 8.80
CA LYS A 21 -13.39 -5.51 9.04
C LYS A 21 -13.95 -5.07 10.40
N LYS A 22 -13.10 -4.62 11.32
CA LYS A 22 -13.44 -4.18 12.68
C LYS A 22 -13.16 -2.68 12.89
N LEU A 23 -12.76 -1.98 11.84
CA LEU A 23 -12.44 -0.56 11.92
C LEU A 23 -13.73 0.22 12.29
N PRO A 24 -13.70 1.11 13.29
CA PRO A 24 -14.87 1.91 13.65
C PRO A 24 -15.23 2.89 12.53
N GLU A 25 -16.51 3.27 12.43
CA GLU A 25 -16.99 4.23 11.43
C GLU A 25 -16.33 5.62 11.55
N SER A 26 -15.81 5.96 12.74
CA SER A 26 -15.06 7.20 12.97
C SER A 26 -13.67 7.21 12.33
N ALA A 27 -13.20 6.11 11.74
CA ALA A 27 -11.88 5.99 11.16
C ALA A 27 -11.93 5.61 9.67
N THR A 28 -11.03 6.21 8.89
CA THR A 28 -10.81 5.85 7.48
C THR A 28 -9.41 5.30 7.32
N PHE A 29 -9.30 4.12 6.70
CA PHE A 29 -8.02 3.54 6.37
C PHE A 29 -7.56 3.96 4.97
N ILE A 30 -6.30 4.35 4.86
CA ILE A 30 -5.67 4.73 3.58
C ILE A 30 -4.40 3.91 3.41
N ARG A 31 -4.36 3.10 2.34
CA ARG A 31 -3.11 2.48 1.90
C ARG A 31 -2.26 3.54 1.21
N GLN A 32 -1.05 3.71 1.73
CA GLN A 32 -0.12 4.73 1.28
C GLN A 32 1.20 4.08 0.91
N PRO A 33 1.54 3.95 -0.39
CA PRO A 33 2.86 3.50 -0.80
C PRO A 33 3.96 4.41 -0.25
N ALA A 34 5.04 3.83 0.25
CA ALA A 34 6.24 4.56 0.63
C ALA A 34 7.20 4.65 -0.56
N VAL A 35 7.90 5.77 -0.70
CA VAL A 35 8.92 5.99 -1.73
C VAL A 35 10.15 6.64 -1.09
N PHE A 36 11.05 5.81 -0.57
CA PHE A 36 12.30 6.27 0.06
C PHE A 36 13.42 6.54 -0.95
N SER A 37 13.35 5.94 -2.14
CA SER A 37 14.30 6.13 -3.23
C SER A 37 13.65 5.76 -4.57
N ASP A 38 14.35 6.03 -5.69
CA ASP A 38 13.83 5.75 -7.03
C ASP A 38 13.47 4.28 -7.25
N ARG A 39 14.20 3.35 -6.60
CA ARG A 39 13.88 1.90 -6.64
C ARG A 39 12.48 1.57 -6.12
N TRP A 40 11.91 2.41 -5.25
CA TRP A 40 10.60 2.16 -4.64
C TRP A 40 9.44 2.68 -5.49
N VAL A 41 9.72 3.55 -6.46
CA VAL A 41 8.70 4.28 -7.24
C VAL A 41 7.73 3.33 -7.93
N ASN A 42 8.21 2.23 -8.51
CA ASN A 42 7.35 1.27 -9.21
C ASN A 42 6.27 0.68 -8.28
N GLY A 43 6.59 0.42 -7.01
CA GLY A 43 5.59 -0.05 -6.04
C GLY A 43 4.45 0.97 -5.83
N ALA A 44 4.76 2.26 -5.82
CA ALA A 44 3.75 3.31 -5.76
C ALA A 44 2.96 3.43 -7.07
N ILE A 45 3.63 3.35 -8.23
CA ILE A 45 2.97 3.35 -9.54
C ILE A 45 1.95 2.22 -9.62
N TYR A 46 2.34 0.98 -9.30
CA TYR A 46 1.45 -0.18 -9.37
C TYR A 46 0.22 -0.02 -8.48
N TYR A 47 0.39 0.48 -7.25
CA TYR A 47 -0.75 0.73 -6.36
C TYR A 47 -1.71 1.75 -6.96
N TYR A 48 -1.20 2.89 -7.44
CA TYR A 48 -2.05 3.94 -7.97
C TYR A 48 -2.64 3.62 -9.35
N VAL A 49 -2.00 2.74 -10.14
CA VAL A 49 -2.60 2.17 -11.35
C VAL A 49 -3.79 1.29 -10.98
N LEU A 50 -3.64 0.39 -10.00
CA LEU A 50 -4.77 -0.41 -9.49
C LEU A 50 -5.88 0.49 -8.94
N GLU A 51 -5.54 1.53 -8.19
CA GLU A 51 -6.50 2.49 -7.64
C GLU A 51 -7.23 3.26 -8.74
N GLN A 52 -6.52 3.70 -9.79
CA GLN A 52 -7.10 4.38 -10.94
C GLN A 52 -8.05 3.47 -11.74
N LEU A 53 -7.82 2.16 -11.71
CA LEU A 53 -8.65 1.15 -12.38
C LEU A 53 -9.80 0.64 -11.52
N GLY A 54 -9.83 0.96 -10.22
CA GLY A 54 -10.81 0.40 -9.27
C GLY A 54 -10.55 -1.07 -8.92
N GLU A 55 -9.30 -1.53 -9.06
CA GLU A 55 -8.93 -2.94 -8.95
C GLU A 55 -8.16 -3.27 -7.65
N VAL A 56 -8.03 -2.31 -6.73
CA VAL A 56 -7.27 -2.51 -5.48
C VAL A 56 -7.83 -3.67 -4.67
N ASP A 57 -9.14 -3.70 -4.42
CA ASP A 57 -9.75 -4.74 -3.58
C ASP A 57 -9.56 -6.16 -4.12
N ARG A 58 -9.50 -6.30 -5.46
CA ARG A 58 -9.34 -7.60 -6.11
C ARG A 58 -7.88 -8.00 -6.31
N LEU A 59 -7.03 -7.04 -6.67
CA LEU A 59 -5.67 -7.33 -7.16
C LEU A 59 -4.55 -6.95 -6.20
N HIS A 60 -4.84 -6.26 -5.09
CA HIS A 60 -3.80 -5.86 -4.13
C HIS A 60 -3.08 -7.08 -3.53
N GLY A 61 -3.82 -8.05 -3.00
CA GLY A 61 -3.27 -9.29 -2.48
C GLY A 61 -2.60 -10.14 -3.57
N ALA A 62 -3.26 -10.28 -4.73
CA ALA A 62 -2.73 -11.04 -5.86
C ALA A 62 -1.40 -10.47 -6.38
N LEU A 63 -1.20 -9.15 -6.33
CA LEU A 63 0.05 -8.51 -6.70
C LEU A 63 1.16 -8.82 -5.69
N PHE A 64 0.85 -8.79 -4.41
CA PHE A 64 1.80 -9.25 -3.39
C PHE A 64 2.21 -10.71 -3.63
N ASP A 65 1.25 -11.59 -3.92
CA ASP A 65 1.53 -13.00 -4.23
C ASP A 65 2.39 -13.14 -5.49
N ALA A 66 2.08 -12.38 -6.56
CA ALA A 66 2.89 -12.32 -7.78
C ALA A 66 4.35 -11.99 -7.48
N ILE A 67 4.61 -11.01 -6.63
CA ILE A 67 5.98 -10.58 -6.30
C ILE A 67 6.66 -11.56 -5.33
N HIS A 68 5.99 -11.94 -4.26
CA HIS A 68 6.62 -12.64 -3.14
C HIS A 68 6.59 -14.16 -3.28
N LEU A 69 5.51 -14.73 -3.81
CA LEU A 69 5.35 -16.18 -3.97
C LEU A 69 5.78 -16.64 -5.35
N TYR A 70 5.21 -16.04 -6.40
CA TYR A 70 5.44 -16.47 -7.79
C TYR A 70 6.69 -15.89 -8.42
N LYS A 71 7.33 -14.90 -7.77
CA LYS A 71 8.54 -14.22 -8.25
C LYS A 71 8.36 -13.65 -9.66
N THR A 72 7.16 -13.21 -9.99
CA THR A 72 6.83 -12.60 -11.28
C THR A 72 7.76 -11.40 -11.52
N PRO A 73 8.54 -11.40 -12.62
CA PRO A 73 9.41 -10.29 -12.94
C PRO A 73 8.57 -9.12 -13.45
N PHE A 74 8.67 -7.97 -12.77
CA PHE A 74 8.16 -6.69 -13.25
C PHE A 74 9.35 -5.78 -13.53
N ILE A 75 9.93 -5.94 -14.72
CA ILE A 75 11.12 -5.22 -15.15
C ILE A 75 10.71 -3.84 -15.68
N ASP A 76 9.62 -3.80 -16.45
CA ASP A 76 9.08 -2.58 -17.01
C ASP A 76 7.56 -2.44 -16.80
N ASN A 77 6.96 -1.41 -17.41
CA ASN A 77 5.52 -1.18 -17.32
C ASN A 77 4.70 -2.18 -18.14
N GLU A 78 5.25 -2.70 -19.24
CA GLU A 78 4.54 -3.65 -20.11
C GLU A 78 4.37 -5.00 -19.39
N ASP A 79 5.34 -5.42 -18.58
CA ASP A 79 5.20 -6.60 -17.71
C ASP A 79 3.99 -6.48 -16.78
N PHE A 80 3.83 -5.32 -16.14
CA PHE A 80 2.70 -5.08 -15.23
C PHE A 80 1.38 -4.96 -16.00
N ILE A 81 1.37 -4.33 -17.19
CA ILE A 81 0.20 -4.29 -18.07
C ILE A 81 -0.23 -5.71 -18.47
N ASN A 82 0.72 -6.56 -18.88
CA ASN A 82 0.43 -7.94 -19.23
C ASN A 82 -0.11 -8.73 -18.03
N TRP A 83 0.44 -8.51 -16.84
CA TRP A 83 -0.10 -9.12 -15.62
C TRP A 83 -1.53 -8.66 -15.33
N LEU A 84 -1.85 -7.36 -15.49
CA LEU A 84 -3.22 -6.86 -15.37
C LEU A 84 -4.16 -7.51 -16.39
N VAL A 85 -3.73 -7.65 -17.64
CA VAL A 85 -4.51 -8.31 -18.71
C VAL A 85 -4.76 -9.78 -18.39
N ASN A 86 -3.74 -10.51 -17.93
CA ASN A 86 -3.88 -11.90 -17.49
C ASN A 86 -4.83 -12.04 -16.28
N ASN A 87 -5.03 -10.96 -15.54
CA ASN A 87 -6.00 -10.87 -14.45
C ASN A 87 -7.33 -10.23 -14.88
N GLY A 88 -7.62 -10.13 -16.19
CA GLY A 88 -8.91 -9.72 -16.72
C GLY A 88 -9.13 -8.21 -16.86
N VAL A 89 -8.09 -7.39 -16.69
CA VAL A 89 -8.18 -5.94 -16.96
C VAL A 89 -8.02 -5.67 -18.46
N ASP A 90 -8.85 -4.80 -19.02
CA ASP A 90 -8.71 -4.39 -20.42
C ASP A 90 -7.33 -3.75 -20.69
N LYS A 91 -6.66 -4.17 -21.77
CA LYS A 91 -5.30 -3.71 -22.09
C LYS A 91 -5.24 -2.20 -22.30
N VAL A 92 -6.23 -1.62 -22.99
CA VAL A 92 -6.25 -0.18 -23.28
C VAL A 92 -6.44 0.61 -21.99
N LYS A 93 -7.35 0.20 -21.11
CA LYS A 93 -7.52 0.79 -19.77
C LYS A 93 -6.23 0.70 -18.95
N ALA A 94 -5.58 -0.46 -18.92
CA ALA A 94 -4.32 -0.66 -18.20
C ALA A 94 -3.22 0.28 -18.72
N SER A 95 -2.98 0.31 -20.03
CA SER A 95 -1.99 1.21 -20.64
C SER A 95 -2.31 2.70 -20.40
N ASN A 96 -3.59 3.08 -20.41
CA ASN A 96 -4.02 4.45 -20.14
C ASN A 96 -3.83 4.85 -18.68
N ALA A 97 -4.06 3.93 -17.73
CA ALA A 97 -3.84 4.19 -16.31
C ALA A 97 -2.37 4.55 -16.03
N PHE A 98 -1.41 3.87 -16.65
CA PHE A 98 0.01 4.22 -16.54
C PHE A 98 0.37 5.61 -17.06
N LYS A 99 -0.34 6.08 -18.09
CA LYS A 99 -0.13 7.41 -18.69
C LYS A 99 -0.88 8.51 -17.93
N SER A 100 -1.77 8.14 -17.01
CA SER A 100 -2.67 9.05 -16.31
C SER A 100 -1.93 10.11 -15.49
N PHE A 101 -2.35 11.37 -15.65
CA PHE A 101 -1.87 12.48 -14.84
C PHE A 101 -2.24 12.31 -13.36
N SER A 102 -3.41 11.74 -13.07
CA SER A 102 -3.87 11.41 -11.71
C SER A 102 -2.89 10.48 -10.99
N VAL A 103 -2.43 9.42 -11.68
CA VAL A 103 -1.42 8.48 -11.14
C VAL A 103 -0.12 9.19 -10.84
N ARG A 104 0.37 10.03 -11.76
CA ARG A 104 1.60 10.82 -11.55
C ARG A 104 1.51 11.74 -10.33
N ILE A 105 0.38 12.44 -10.14
CA ILE A 105 0.15 13.29 -8.96
C ILE A 105 0.21 12.45 -7.68
N LYS A 106 -0.49 11.31 -7.65
CA LYS A 106 -0.56 10.46 -6.44
C LYS A 106 0.78 9.85 -6.09
N VAL A 107 1.57 9.43 -7.07
CA VAL A 107 2.96 8.97 -6.86
C VAL A 107 3.82 10.09 -6.26
N ASN A 108 3.74 11.30 -6.80
CA ASN A 108 4.47 12.46 -6.24
C ASN A 108 4.00 12.79 -4.82
N LYS A 109 2.70 12.72 -4.54
CA LYS A 109 2.15 12.89 -3.19
C LYS A 109 2.69 11.81 -2.23
N SER A 110 2.86 10.56 -2.70
CA SER A 110 3.49 9.50 -1.92
C SER A 110 4.95 9.77 -1.58
N LYS A 111 5.73 10.34 -2.50
CA LYS A 111 7.11 10.81 -2.22
C LYS A 111 7.11 11.85 -1.09
N LEU A 112 6.26 12.88 -1.21
CA LEU A 112 6.15 13.94 -0.20
C LEU A 112 5.70 13.40 1.16
N ASN A 113 4.69 12.52 1.19
CA ASN A 113 4.17 11.93 2.41
C ASN A 113 5.21 11.03 3.11
N THR A 114 6.03 10.31 2.35
CA THR A 114 7.12 9.48 2.90
C THR A 114 8.08 10.32 3.73
N VAL A 115 8.46 11.50 3.22
CA VAL A 115 9.30 12.44 3.97
C VAL A 115 8.53 13.08 5.13
N LYS A 116 7.28 13.51 4.89
CA LYS A 116 6.44 14.21 5.87
C LYS A 116 6.26 13.42 7.16
N TYR A 117 6.00 12.12 7.07
CA TYR A 117 5.69 11.29 8.23
C TYR A 117 6.92 10.83 9.00
N LYS A 118 8.14 11.12 8.52
CA LYS A 118 9.42 10.83 9.19
C LYS A 118 9.56 9.36 9.63
N THR A 119 8.91 8.45 8.91
CA THR A 119 9.04 7.01 9.14
C THR A 119 10.38 6.53 8.58
N SER A 120 11.06 5.60 9.24
CA SER A 120 12.34 5.05 8.76
C SER A 120 12.20 3.81 7.86
N GLY A 121 10.99 3.30 7.67
CA GLY A 121 10.76 2.11 6.86
C GLY A 121 9.29 1.70 6.75
N VAL A 122 9.08 0.46 6.30
CA VAL A 122 7.78 -0.18 6.13
C VAL A 122 7.80 -1.62 6.65
N PRO A 123 6.64 -2.20 7.05
CA PRO A 123 5.34 -1.54 7.17
C PRO A 123 5.31 -0.57 8.35
N THR A 124 4.73 0.61 8.14
CA THR A 124 4.50 1.60 9.20
C THR A 124 3.09 2.15 9.08
N PHE A 125 2.38 2.27 10.19
CA PHE A 125 1.02 2.80 10.26
C PHE A 125 1.07 4.21 10.83
N VAL A 126 0.35 5.14 10.22
CA VAL A 126 0.30 6.54 10.65
C VAL A 126 -1.13 6.84 11.08
N VAL A 127 -1.32 7.29 12.32
CA VAL A 127 -2.64 7.59 12.90
C VAL A 127 -2.79 9.11 13.03
N ASN A 128 -3.87 9.63 12.42
CA ASN A 128 -4.23 11.05 12.33
C ASN A 128 -3.08 11.99 11.89
N GLY A 129 -2.08 11.47 11.16
CA GLY A 129 -0.89 12.22 10.78
C GLY A 129 0.01 12.67 11.94
N LYS A 130 -0.27 12.25 13.18
CA LYS A 130 0.43 12.64 14.41
C LYS A 130 1.32 11.53 14.96
N TYR A 131 0.84 10.30 14.89
CA TYR A 131 1.52 9.13 15.43
C TYR A 131 1.95 8.21 14.30
N TRP A 132 3.08 7.53 14.47
CA TRP A 132 3.41 6.38 13.65
C TRP A 132 3.77 5.19 14.53
N VAL A 133 3.42 4.00 14.07
CA VAL A 133 3.64 2.73 14.78
C VAL A 133 4.03 1.67 13.76
N ASP A 134 5.04 0.88 14.09
CA ASP A 134 5.39 -0.33 13.35
C ASP A 134 5.36 -1.55 14.30
N THR A 135 5.57 -2.74 13.74
CA THR A 135 5.56 -3.99 14.50
C THR A 135 6.61 -4.00 15.62
N LYS A 136 7.78 -3.39 15.40
CA LYS A 136 8.89 -3.37 16.36
C LYS A 136 8.53 -2.53 17.59
N HIS A 137 8.08 -1.30 17.38
CA HIS A 137 7.73 -0.36 18.44
C HIS A 137 6.46 -0.76 19.18
N ALA A 138 5.52 -1.45 18.51
CA ALA A 138 4.37 -2.03 19.18
C ALA A 138 4.70 -3.27 20.04
N GLY A 139 5.87 -3.89 19.85
CA GLY A 139 6.26 -5.12 20.53
C GLY A 139 5.59 -6.38 19.95
N GLY A 140 5.38 -6.41 18.63
CA GLY A 140 4.86 -7.56 17.87
C GLY A 140 3.51 -7.33 17.19
N GLU A 141 3.19 -8.17 16.20
CA GLU A 141 2.00 -8.02 15.33
C GLU A 141 0.68 -8.05 16.12
N LYS A 142 0.57 -8.91 17.14
CA LYS A 142 -0.61 -8.97 18.01
C LYS A 142 -0.84 -7.67 18.79
N ARG A 143 0.23 -6.95 19.13
CA ARG A 143 0.15 -5.69 19.88
C ARG A 143 -0.02 -4.50 18.96
N LEU A 144 0.49 -4.56 17.72
CA LEU A 144 0.35 -3.52 16.71
C LEU A 144 -1.10 -3.02 16.60
N PHE A 145 -2.06 -3.91 16.33
CA PHE A 145 -3.46 -3.52 16.15
C PHE A 145 -4.09 -2.96 17.44
N LYS A 146 -3.71 -3.46 18.62
CA LYS A 146 -4.15 -2.89 19.90
C LYS A 146 -3.68 -1.45 20.09
N VAL A 147 -2.44 -1.15 19.68
CA VAL A 147 -1.91 0.22 19.73
C VAL A 147 -2.64 1.11 18.72
N LEU A 148 -2.91 0.60 17.52
CA LEU A 148 -3.69 1.34 16.52
C LEU A 148 -5.09 1.68 17.02
N ASP A 149 -5.81 0.69 17.57
CA ASP A 149 -7.16 0.88 18.13
C ASP A 149 -7.14 1.93 19.25
N TYR A 150 -6.17 1.85 20.16
CA TYR A 150 -5.99 2.82 21.23
C TYR A 150 -5.76 4.25 20.69
N LEU A 151 -4.89 4.41 19.68
CA LEU A 151 -4.61 5.72 19.09
C LEU A 151 -5.81 6.27 18.32
N ILE A 152 -6.57 5.43 17.62
CA ILE A 152 -7.81 5.82 16.95
C ILE A 152 -8.83 6.29 17.98
N GLN A 153 -9.03 5.55 19.07
CA GLN A 153 -9.94 5.93 20.14
C GLN A 153 -9.52 7.24 20.79
N LYS A 154 -8.22 7.42 21.06
CA LYS A 154 -7.68 8.64 21.66
C LYS A 154 -7.90 9.90 20.80
N GLU A 155 -7.85 9.76 19.47
CA GLU A 155 -8.05 10.88 18.54
C GLU A 155 -9.53 11.10 18.17
N SER A 156 -10.43 10.18 18.57
CA SER A 156 -11.88 10.30 18.38
C SER A 156 -12.60 10.95 19.56
N GLN A 157 -11.87 11.29 20.63
CA GLN A 157 -12.34 12.02 21.81
C GLN A 157 -12.04 13.51 21.68
#